data_AF-A0A260PXX0-F1
#
_entry.id   AF-A0A260PXX0-F1
#
_cell.length_a   1.000
_cell.length_b   1.000
_cell.length_c   1.000
_cell.angle_alpha   90.00
_cell.angle_beta   90.00
_cell.angle_gamma   90.00
#
_symmetry.space_group_name_H-M   'P 1'
#
loop_
_entity.id
_entity.type
_entity.pdbx_description
1 polymer ?
#
loop_
_entity_poly.entity_id
_entity_poly.type
_entity_poly.pdbx_seq_one_letter_code
_entity_poly.pdbx_strand_id
1 'polypeptide(L)'
;MTARKETESGDERRRAALASARLVAIDVAHLDTGEVEDLAVGREIDEALAAGTTLSDVARSIGHTEAVASDLLGKFRELRDSLAARNQIPLF
;
A
#
# COMPACT_ATOMS: atom_id res chain seq x y z
N MET A 1 21.71 -22.77 11.94
CA MET A 1 21.33 -22.89 10.51
C MET A 1 19.92 -22.34 10.31
N THR A 2 19.65 -21.09 10.71
CA THR A 2 18.31 -20.47 10.74
C THR A 2 18.47 -18.95 10.72
N ALA A 3 18.57 -18.37 9.52
CA ALA A 3 18.54 -16.92 9.31
C ALA A 3 18.03 -16.59 7.89
N ARG A 4 18.15 -17.55 6.94
CA ARG A 4 17.64 -17.38 5.57
C ARG A 4 16.12 -17.47 5.41
N LYS A 5 15.43 -18.20 6.30
CA LYS A 5 13.97 -18.41 6.15
C LYS A 5 13.14 -17.16 6.48
N GLU A 6 13.63 -16.30 7.37
CA GLU A 6 12.92 -15.06 7.74
C GLU A 6 12.99 -14.02 6.62
N THR A 7 14.12 -13.93 5.91
CA THR A 7 14.26 -13.02 4.77
C THR A 7 13.40 -13.46 3.58
N GLU A 8 13.37 -14.76 3.26
CA GLU A 8 12.52 -15.28 2.17
C GLU A 8 11.03 -15.03 2.43
N SER A 9 10.58 -15.18 3.69
CA SER A 9 9.19 -14.92 4.08
C SER A 9 8.83 -13.43 4.02
N GLY A 10 9.75 -12.54 4.38
CA GLY A 10 9.55 -11.09 4.31
C GLY A 10 9.50 -10.57 2.87
N ASP A 11 10.38 -11.06 1.99
CA ASP A 11 10.40 -10.70 0.57
C ASP A 11 9.14 -11.17 -0.17
N GLU A 12 8.62 -12.34 0.17
CA GLU A 12 7.39 -12.86 -0.42
C GLU A 12 6.16 -12.04 -0.01
N ARG A 13 6.04 -11.70 1.29
CA ARG A 13 4.97 -10.80 1.77
C ARG A 13 5.06 -9.44 1.12
N ARG A 14 6.26 -8.87 1.03
CA ARG A 14 6.50 -7.59 0.36
C ARG A 14 6.09 -7.64 -1.11
N ARG A 15 6.44 -8.72 -1.83
CA ARG A 15 6.07 -8.90 -3.23
C ARG A 15 4.56 -9.07 -3.42
N ALA A 16 3.90 -9.79 -2.52
CA ALA A 16 2.43 -9.91 -2.52
C ALA A 16 1.75 -8.57 -2.26
N ALA A 17 2.20 -7.83 -1.24
CA ALA A 17 1.68 -6.50 -0.92
C ALA A 17 1.91 -5.51 -2.08
N LEU A 18 3.07 -5.56 -2.74
CA LEU A 18 3.34 -4.80 -3.97
C LEU A 18 2.35 -5.09 -5.10
N ALA A 19 2.08 -6.38 -5.36
CA ALA A 19 1.13 -6.80 -6.38
C ALA A 19 -0.29 -6.35 -6.02
N SER A 20 -0.68 -6.48 -4.76
CA SER A 20 -1.96 -5.99 -4.23
C SER A 20 -2.06 -4.48 -4.31
N ALA A 21 -0.99 -3.72 -4.06
CA ALA A 21 -0.96 -2.27 -4.17
C ALA A 21 -0.86 -1.76 -5.63
N ARG A 22 -0.61 -2.66 -6.60
CA ARG A 22 -0.26 -2.34 -8.00
C ARG A 22 0.90 -1.33 -8.10
N LEU A 23 1.85 -1.40 -7.17
CA LEU A 23 3.01 -0.53 -7.13
C LEU A 23 4.23 -1.22 -7.77
N VAL A 24 5.15 -0.42 -8.31
CA VAL A 24 6.43 -0.95 -8.82
C VAL A 24 7.41 -1.06 -7.67
N ALA A 25 8.18 -2.14 -7.62
CA ALA A 25 9.16 -2.38 -6.55
C ALA A 25 10.15 -1.21 -6.36
N ILE A 26 10.50 -0.50 -7.44
CA ILE A 26 11.41 0.65 -7.40
C ILE A 26 10.82 1.86 -6.67
N ASP A 27 9.50 2.03 -6.75
CA ASP A 27 8.81 3.18 -6.18
C ASP A 27 8.69 3.08 -4.66
N VAL A 28 8.66 1.86 -4.14
CA VAL A 28 8.61 1.57 -2.70
C VAL A 28 9.90 0.97 -2.18
N ALA A 29 11.00 1.02 -2.94
CA ALA A 29 12.27 0.41 -2.53
C ALA A 29 12.83 1.00 -1.22
N HIS A 30 12.45 2.22 -0.89
CA HIS A 30 12.85 2.94 0.31
C HIS A 30 11.95 2.64 1.53
N LEU A 31 10.81 1.97 1.34
CA LEU A 31 9.85 1.66 2.40
C LEU A 31 10.17 0.31 3.03
N ASP A 32 9.79 0.10 4.29
CA ASP A 32 9.87 -1.21 4.93
C ASP A 32 8.70 -2.13 4.53
N THR A 33 8.79 -3.43 4.79
CA THR A 33 7.74 -4.39 4.42
C THR A 33 6.38 -4.03 5.05
N GLY A 34 6.36 -3.56 6.30
CA GLY A 34 5.13 -3.11 6.95
C GLY A 34 4.52 -1.88 6.29
N GLU A 35 5.35 -0.94 5.82
CA GLU A 35 4.85 0.23 5.08
C GLU A 35 4.28 -0.16 3.71
N VAL A 36 4.85 -1.16 3.04
CA VAL A 36 4.29 -1.71 1.79
C VAL A 36 2.96 -2.42 2.05
N GLU A 37 2.83 -3.13 3.17
CA GLU A 37 1.57 -3.74 3.60
C GLU A 37 0.50 -2.68 3.90
N ASP A 38 0.86 -1.60 4.61
CA ASP A 38 0.00 -0.45 4.87
C ASP A 38 -0.52 0.20 3.57
N LEU A 39 0.34 0.32 2.55
CA LEU A 39 -0.04 0.83 1.23
C LEU A 39 -1.00 -0.10 0.49
N ALA A 40 -0.83 -1.42 0.64
CA ALA A 40 -1.76 -2.39 0.07
C ALA A 40 -3.16 -2.26 0.70
N VAL A 41 -3.23 -2.06 2.02
CA VAL A 41 -4.49 -1.77 2.73
C VAL A 41 -5.08 -0.43 2.28
N GLY A 42 -4.26 0.62 2.16
CA GLY A 42 -4.69 1.92 1.65
C GLY A 42 -5.32 1.85 0.25
N ARG A 43 -4.79 0.99 -0.63
CA ARG A 43 -5.41 0.73 -1.94
C ARG A 43 -6.72 -0.01 -1.83
N GLU A 44 -6.81 -1.06 -1.01
CA GLU A 44 -8.05 -1.81 -0.80
C GLU A 44 -9.17 -0.87 -0.33
N ILE A 45 -8.83 0.08 0.55
CA ILE A 45 -9.75 1.14 0.98
C ILE A 45 -10.14 2.05 -0.20
N ASP A 46 -9.19 2.53 -1.01
CA ASP A 46 -9.50 3.38 -2.18
C ASP A 46 -10.41 2.66 -3.19
N GLU A 47 -10.18 1.37 -3.44
CA GLU A 47 -11.02 0.54 -4.32
C GLU A 47 -12.42 0.31 -3.76
N ALA A 48 -12.53 0.02 -2.46
CA ALA A 48 -13.83 -0.18 -1.82
C ALA A 48 -14.63 1.13 -1.79
N LEU A 49 -13.98 2.28 -1.56
CA LEU A 49 -14.59 3.60 -1.69
C LEU A 49 -15.05 3.87 -3.12
N ALA A 50 -14.24 3.54 -4.13
CA ALA A 50 -14.60 3.67 -5.54
C ALA A 50 -15.77 2.76 -5.93
N ALA A 51 -15.91 1.60 -5.28
CA ALA A 51 -17.05 0.70 -5.44
C ALA A 51 -18.33 1.19 -4.72
N GLY A 52 -18.27 2.30 -3.99
CA GLY A 52 -19.41 2.90 -3.28
C GLY A 52 -19.58 2.41 -1.83
N THR A 53 -18.56 1.76 -1.25
CA THR A 53 -18.55 1.37 0.16
C THR A 53 -18.16 2.58 1.03
N THR A 54 -18.61 2.62 2.28
CA THR A 54 -18.19 3.68 3.20
C THR A 54 -16.84 3.36 3.85
N LEU A 55 -16.05 4.39 4.18
CA LEU A 55 -14.77 4.22 4.86
C LEU A 55 -14.94 3.47 6.18
N SER A 56 -16.01 3.75 6.93
CA SER A 56 -16.31 3.12 8.21
C SER A 56 -16.60 1.62 8.07
N ASP A 57 -17.27 1.19 7.00
CA ASP A 57 -17.54 -0.23 6.74
C ASP A 57 -16.27 -0.98 6.36
N VAL A 58 -15.44 -0.38 5.49
CA VAL A 58 -14.15 -0.97 5.11
C VAL A 58 -13.25 -1.06 6.33
N ALA A 59 -13.10 0.03 7.10
CA ALA A 59 -12.32 0.07 8.33
C ALA A 59 -12.73 -1.04 9.30
N ARG A 60 -14.05 -1.24 9.49
CA ARG A 60 -14.58 -2.33 10.31
C ARG A 60 -14.23 -3.71 9.73
N SER A 61 -14.30 -3.89 8.42
CA SER A 61 -13.99 -5.16 7.74
C SER A 61 -12.53 -5.58 7.92
N ILE A 62 -11.60 -4.61 7.85
CA ILE A 62 -10.16 -4.84 8.01
C ILE A 62 -9.70 -4.81 9.48
N GLY A 63 -10.61 -4.57 10.43
CA GLY A 63 -10.29 -4.52 11.86
C GLY A 63 -9.57 -3.25 12.32
N HIS A 64 -9.64 -2.17 11.54
CA HIS A 64 -9.04 -0.88 11.86
C HIS A 64 -10.09 0.15 12.32
N THR A 65 -9.61 1.21 12.97
CA THR A 65 -10.46 2.38 13.23
C THR A 65 -10.58 3.21 11.96
N GLU A 66 -11.66 3.98 11.82
CA GLU A 66 -11.85 4.87 10.68
C GLU A 66 -10.70 5.89 10.53
N ALA A 67 -10.15 6.36 11.65
CA ALA A 67 -8.99 7.24 11.65
C ALA A 67 -7.74 6.57 11.05
N VAL A 68 -7.48 5.30 11.40
CA VAL A 68 -6.36 4.54 10.83
C VAL A 68 -6.60 4.25 9.35
N ALA A 69 -7.82 3.87 8.96
CA ALA A 69 -8.17 3.66 7.56
C ALA A 69 -7.99 4.94 6.72
N SER A 70 -8.36 6.10 7.28
CA SER A 70 -8.15 7.40 6.65
C SER A 70 -6.65 7.74 6.49
N ASP A 71 -5.83 7.45 7.52
CA ASP A 71 -4.38 7.65 7.48
C ASP A 71 -3.71 6.77 6.41
N LEU A 72 -4.07 5.47 6.36
CA LEU A 72 -3.57 4.53 5.35
C LEU A 72 -3.98 4.93 3.92
N LEU A 73 -5.23 5.35 3.75
CA LEU A 73 -5.72 5.89 2.48
C LEU A 73 -4.97 7.17 2.07
N GLY A 74 -4.70 8.05 3.03
CA GLY A 74 -3.95 9.28 2.83
C GLY A 74 -2.54 9.00 2.31
N LYS A 75 -1.80 8.11 2.99
CA LYS A 75 -0.47 7.66 2.58
C LYS A 75 -0.46 7.07 1.18
N PHE A 76 -1.41 6.19 0.87
CA PHE A 76 -1.53 5.60 -0.48
C PHE A 76 -1.78 6.67 -1.55
N ARG A 77 -2.66 7.65 -1.28
CA ARG A 77 -2.96 8.73 -2.22
C ARG A 77 -1.77 9.67 -2.41
N GLU A 78 -1.04 10.02 -1.35
CA GLU A 78 0.16 10.85 -1.43
C GLU A 78 1.26 10.18 -2.26
N LEU A 79 1.47 8.87 -2.05
CA LEU A 79 2.39 8.09 -2.87
C LEU A 79 1.93 8.07 -4.33
N ARG A 80 0.65 7.79 -4.59
CA ARG A 80 0.10 7.78 -5.95
C ARG A 80 0.24 9.14 -6.64
N ASP A 81 0.00 10.23 -5.93
CA ASP A 81 0.15 11.59 -6.44
C ASP A 81 1.63 11.89 -6.76
N SER A 82 2.55 11.53 -5.85
CA SER A 82 3.99 11.64 -6.07
C SER A 82 4.48 10.83 -7.27
N LEU A 83 3.93 9.62 -7.47
CA LEU A 83 4.22 8.78 -8.63
C LEU A 83 3.62 9.34 -9.91
N ALA A 84 2.39 9.85 -9.87
CA ALA A 84 1.77 10.53 -11.00
C ALA A 84 2.59 11.78 -11.38
N ALA A 85 3.05 12.57 -10.41
CA ALA A 85 3.93 13.71 -10.62
C ALA A 85 5.26 13.29 -11.25
N ARG A 86 5.92 12.23 -10.76
CA ARG A 86 7.15 11.68 -11.37
C ARG A 86 6.93 11.21 -12.80
N ASN A 87 5.81 10.55 -13.08
CA ASN A 87 5.48 10.04 -14.42
C ASN A 87 5.03 11.16 -15.37
N GLN A 88 4.64 12.32 -14.84
CA GLN A 88 4.39 13.54 -15.60
C GLN A 88 5.64 14.37 -15.88
N ILE A 89 6.80 14.05 -15.27
CA ILE A 89 8.06 14.69 -15.66
C ILE A 89 8.39 14.21 -17.08
N PRO A 90 8.28 15.08 -18.10
CA PRO A 90 8.70 14.71 -19.45
C PRO A 90 10.21 14.47 -19.38
N LEU A 91 10.64 13.27 -19.73
CA LEU A 91 12.04 13.02 -20.06
C LEU A 91 12.30 13.79 -21.36
N PHE A 92 12.76 15.04 -21.21
CA PHE A 92 13.24 15.87 -22.33
C PHE A 92 14.47 15.23 -22.97
#